data_AF-A0A2D4TES1-F1
#
_entry.id   AF-A0A2D4TES1-F1
#
_cell.length_a   1.000
_cell.length_b   1.000
_cell.length_c   1.000
_cell.angle_alpha   90.00
_cell.angle_beta   90.00
_cell.angle_gamma   90.00
#
_symmetry.space_group_name_H-M   'P 1'
#
loop_
_entity.id
_entity.type
_entity.pdbx_description
1 polymer ?
#
loop_
_entity_poly.entity_id
_entity_poly.type
_entity_poly.pdbx_seq_one_letter_code
_entity_poly.pdbx_strand_id
1 'polypeptide(L)'
;MLSSIDILQLLRAEVLRRTGTGTDYRIAKEMETTQSCVCGWKGRRTIDAKYAIKIAHYCGWDARYLVACVEFERARDPGARAFWSDLAAQFSPPQRTVNKAKAAAPCKAPIVDIFAHFAAP
;
A
#
# COMPACT_ATOMS: atom_id res chain seq x y z
N MET A 1 -7.37 -10.53 8.33
CA MET A 1 -6.32 -10.18 7.36
C MET A 1 -6.96 -9.41 6.23
N LEU A 2 -6.32 -8.34 5.75
CA LEU A 2 -6.85 -7.60 4.59
C LEU A 2 -6.49 -8.34 3.30
N SER A 3 -7.46 -8.44 2.39
CA SER A 3 -7.18 -8.89 1.02
C SER A 3 -6.63 -7.74 0.16
N SER A 4 -6.03 -8.07 -0.97
CA SER A 4 -5.62 -7.08 -1.99
C SER A 4 -6.78 -6.19 -2.44
N ILE A 5 -8.00 -6.73 -2.51
CA ILE A 5 -9.19 -5.97 -2.86
C ILE A 5 -9.52 -4.96 -1.75
N ASP A 6 -9.48 -5.37 -0.49
CA ASP A 6 -9.74 -4.47 0.66
C ASP A 6 -8.69 -3.36 0.73
N ILE A 7 -7.42 -3.70 0.56
CA ILE A 7 -6.30 -2.74 0.53
C ILE A 7 -6.54 -1.71 -0.59
N LEU A 8 -6.93 -2.16 -1.78
CA LEU A 8 -7.21 -1.28 -2.91
C LEU A 8 -8.43 -0.38 -2.67
N GLN A 9 -9.49 -0.88 -2.03
CA GLN A 9 -10.65 -0.07 -1.68
C GLN A 9 -10.31 1.01 -0.66
N LEU A 10 -9.52 0.67 0.37
CA LEU A 10 -9.05 1.64 1.36
C LEU A 10 -8.12 2.68 0.73
N LEU A 11 -7.21 2.26 -0.16
CA LEU A 11 -6.35 3.17 -0.91
C LEU A 11 -7.19 4.12 -1.78
N ARG A 12 -8.21 3.60 -2.48
CA ARG A 12 -9.11 4.41 -3.30
C ARG A 12 -9.83 5.47 -2.47
N ALA A 13 -10.31 5.12 -1.28
CA ALA A 13 -10.94 6.08 -0.38
C ALA A 13 -9.96 7.18 0.05
N GLU A 14 -8.71 6.82 0.34
CA GLU A 14 -7.69 7.78 0.75
C GLU A 14 -7.25 8.70 -0.40
N VAL A 15 -7.09 8.16 -1.60
CA VAL A 15 -6.79 8.94 -2.81
C VAL A 15 -7.95 9.90 -3.13
N LEU A 16 -9.20 9.44 -3.03
CA LEU A 16 -10.38 10.30 -3.17
C LEU A 16 -10.36 11.44 -2.15
N ARG A 17 -10.03 11.14 -0.88
CA ARG A 17 -9.95 12.14 0.20
C ARG A 17 -8.89 13.22 -0.07
N ARG A 18 -7.75 12.86 -0.65
CA ARG A 18 -6.63 13.79 -0.89
C ARG A 18 -6.75 14.58 -2.19
N THR A 19 -7.27 13.95 -3.24
CA THR A 19 -7.21 14.50 -4.60
C THR A 19 -8.58 14.87 -5.18
N GLY A 20 -9.67 14.53 -4.47
CA GLY A 20 -11.04 14.68 -4.95
C GLY A 20 -11.47 13.64 -5.99
N THR A 21 -10.58 12.75 -6.44
CA THR A 21 -10.91 11.70 -7.44
C THR A 21 -10.32 10.35 -7.07
N GLY A 22 -11.15 9.30 -6.96
CA GLY A 22 -10.72 7.93 -6.63
C GLY A 22 -10.58 7.01 -7.86
N THR A 23 -10.19 7.53 -9.02
CA THR A 23 -10.12 6.73 -10.26
C THR A 23 -8.88 5.84 -10.28
N ASP A 24 -8.91 4.73 -11.02
CA ASP A 24 -7.74 3.84 -11.14
C ASP A 24 -6.55 4.56 -11.78
N TYR A 25 -6.82 5.48 -12.71
CA TYR A 25 -5.80 6.34 -13.30
C TYR A 25 -5.13 7.21 -12.24
N ARG A 26 -5.91 7.83 -11.34
CA ARG A 26 -5.35 8.63 -10.25
C ARG A 26 -4.52 7.76 -9.32
N ILE A 27 -5.03 6.61 -8.90
CA ILE A 27 -4.29 5.65 -8.06
C ILE A 27 -2.97 5.26 -8.74
N ALA A 28 -2.99 4.98 -10.05
CA ALA A 28 -1.79 4.63 -10.80
C ALA A 28 -0.76 5.77 -10.79
N LYS A 29 -1.21 7.03 -10.92
CA LYS A 29 -0.33 8.20 -10.84
C LYS A 29 0.28 8.38 -9.46
N GLU A 30 -0.51 8.30 -8.39
CA GLU A 30 -0.02 8.44 -7.01
C GLU A 30 0.95 7.30 -6.64
N MET A 31 0.71 6.09 -7.16
CA MET A 31 1.55 4.93 -6.90
C MET A 31 2.72 4.78 -7.89
N GLU A 32 2.88 5.69 -8.85
CA GLU A 32 3.86 5.60 -9.96
C GLU A 32 3.86 4.23 -10.66
N THR A 33 2.67 3.79 -11.05
CA THR A 33 2.48 2.53 -11.78
C THR A 33 1.59 2.75 -13.00
N THR A 34 1.33 1.67 -13.74
CA THR A 34 0.41 1.70 -14.88
C THR A 34 -1.02 1.43 -14.42
N GLN A 35 -2.00 2.02 -15.11
CA GLN A 35 -3.41 1.75 -14.84
C GLN A 35 -3.74 0.26 -14.98
N SER A 36 -3.11 -0.44 -15.94
CA SER A 36 -3.26 -1.90 -16.11
C SER A 36 -2.80 -2.68 -14.89
N CYS A 37 -1.77 -2.21 -14.16
CA CYS A 37 -1.33 -2.82 -12.91
C CYS A 37 -2.42 -2.70 -11.83
N VAL A 38 -2.97 -1.49 -11.64
CA VAL A 38 -4.06 -1.23 -10.68
C VAL A 38 -5.32 -2.02 -11.02
N CYS A 39 -5.70 -2.10 -12.30
CA CYS A 39 -6.81 -2.94 -12.74
C CYS A 39 -6.56 -4.42 -12.44
N GLY A 40 -5.31 -4.88 -12.55
CA GLY A 40 -4.92 -6.24 -12.20
C GLY A 40 -5.15 -6.60 -10.73
N TRP A 41 -4.96 -5.63 -9.82
CA TRP A 41 -5.17 -5.82 -8.37
C TRP A 41 -6.63 -6.06 -7.95
N LYS A 42 -7.59 -5.72 -8.82
CA LYS A 42 -9.02 -5.97 -8.56
C LYS A 42 -9.45 -7.42 -8.78
N GLY A 43 -8.55 -8.27 -9.28
CA GLY A 43 -8.91 -9.63 -9.64
C GLY A 43 -7.71 -10.55 -9.61
N ARG A 44 -7.06 -10.73 -10.77
CA ARG A 44 -6.14 -11.85 -11.00
C ARG A 44 -4.76 -11.70 -10.36
N ARG A 45 -4.36 -10.49 -9.93
CA ARG A 45 -3.03 -10.23 -9.38
C ARG A 45 -3.12 -9.73 -7.96
N THR A 46 -2.37 -10.38 -7.08
CA THR A 46 -2.11 -9.86 -5.73
C THR A 46 -1.22 -8.62 -5.82
N ILE A 47 -1.34 -7.72 -4.86
CA ILE A 47 -0.44 -6.57 -4.73
C ILE A 47 0.99 -7.11 -4.47
N ASP A 48 2.02 -6.43 -4.97
CA ASP A 48 3.41 -6.78 -4.64
C ASP A 48 3.85 -6.07 -3.36
N ALA A 49 4.76 -6.66 -2.58
CA ALA A 49 5.31 -6.05 -1.37
C ALA A 49 5.82 -4.60 -1.59
N LYS A 50 6.42 -4.32 -2.75
CA LYS A 50 6.88 -2.96 -3.11
C LYS A 50 5.74 -1.93 -3.09
N TYR A 51 4.57 -2.31 -3.61
CA TYR A 51 3.41 -1.43 -3.63
C TYR A 51 2.71 -1.41 -2.28
N ALA A 52 2.71 -2.52 -1.53
CA ALA A 52 2.20 -2.57 -0.16
C ALA A 52 2.91 -1.53 0.74
N ILE A 53 4.24 -1.44 0.65
CA ILE A 53 5.05 -0.44 1.36
C ILE A 53 4.67 0.98 0.91
N LYS A 54 4.57 1.23 -0.41
CA LYS A 54 4.21 2.54 -0.94
C LYS A 54 2.81 2.98 -0.51
N ILE A 55 1.84 2.07 -0.55
CA ILE A 55 0.46 2.29 -0.08
C ILE A 55 0.47 2.61 1.41
N ALA A 56 1.23 1.88 2.22
CA ALA A 56 1.34 2.11 3.65
C ALA A 56 1.89 3.52 3.95
N HIS A 57 2.98 3.92 3.30
CA HIS A 57 3.52 5.28 3.45
C HIS A 57 2.56 6.35 2.97
N TYR A 58 1.88 6.11 1.83
CA TYR A 58 0.89 7.04 1.31
C TYR A 58 -0.24 7.23 2.32
N CYS A 59 -0.83 6.15 2.83
CA CYS A 59 -1.98 6.19 3.73
C CYS A 59 -1.65 6.44 5.21
N GLY A 60 -0.36 6.42 5.60
CA GLY A 60 0.05 6.51 7.00
C GLY A 60 -0.25 5.23 7.80
N TRP A 61 -0.20 4.07 7.16
CA TRP A 61 -0.40 2.76 7.80
C TRP A 61 0.94 2.09 8.11
N ASP A 62 0.92 1.05 8.95
CA ASP A 62 2.11 0.24 9.21
C ASP A 62 2.43 -0.64 7.99
N ALA A 63 3.60 -0.43 7.39
CA ALA A 63 4.04 -1.18 6.21
C ALA A 63 4.24 -2.67 6.48
N ARG A 64 4.66 -3.04 7.70
CA ARG A 64 4.89 -4.45 8.08
C ARG A 64 3.59 -5.22 8.12
N TYR A 65 2.52 -4.58 8.62
CA TYR A 65 1.17 -5.15 8.58
C TYR A 65 0.70 -5.40 7.14
N LEU A 66 0.83 -4.41 6.25
CA LEU A 66 0.39 -4.56 4.86
C LEU A 66 1.20 -5.61 4.10
N VAL A 67 2.52 -5.65 4.28
CA VAL A 67 3.36 -6.69 3.68
C VAL A 67 2.94 -8.06 4.18
N ALA A 68 2.72 -8.23 5.49
CA ALA A 68 2.25 -9.50 6.04
C ALA A 68 0.89 -9.92 5.46
N CYS A 69 -0.05 -8.98 5.28
CA CYS A 69 -1.35 -9.26 4.64
C CYS A 69 -1.19 -9.75 3.19
N VAL A 70 -0.35 -9.07 2.42
CA VAL A 70 -0.12 -9.38 1.01
C VAL A 70 0.62 -10.71 0.85
N GLU A 71 1.64 -10.98 1.65
CA GLU A 71 2.39 -12.23 1.60
C GLU A 71 1.57 -13.42 2.11
N PHE A 72 0.70 -13.21 3.11
CA PHE A 72 -0.28 -14.20 3.53
C PHE A 72 -1.22 -14.61 2.39
N GLU A 73 -1.70 -13.64 1.59
CA GLU A 73 -2.59 -13.89 0.46
C GLU A 73 -1.89 -14.65 -0.68
N ARG A 74 -0.59 -14.40 -0.89
CA ARG A 74 0.23 -15.09 -1.90
C ARG A 74 0.67 -16.49 -1.47
N ALA A 75 0.87 -16.71 -0.17
CA ALA A 75 1.40 -17.95 0.36
C ALA A 75 0.46 -19.13 0.09
N ARG A 76 1.00 -20.17 -0.56
CA ARG A 76 0.30 -21.44 -0.80
C ARG A 76 0.56 -22.46 0.31
N ASP A 77 1.72 -22.37 0.95
CA ASP A 77 2.12 -23.23 2.04
C ASP A 77 1.39 -22.84 3.34
N PRO A 78 0.75 -23.78 4.05
CA PRO A 78 0.07 -23.50 5.31
C PRO A 78 0.98 -22.93 6.40
N GLY A 79 2.24 -23.37 6.48
CA GLY A 79 3.21 -22.88 7.47
C GLY A 79 3.59 -21.42 7.22
N ALA A 80 3.86 -21.06 5.97
CA ALA A 80 4.08 -19.67 5.57
C ALA A 80 2.85 -18.79 5.88
N ARG A 81 1.62 -19.30 5.66
CA ARG A 81 0.39 -18.57 6.02
C ARG A 81 0.28 -18.35 7.54
N ALA A 82 0.60 -19.36 8.35
CA ALA A 82 0.60 -19.19 9.81
C ALA A 82 1.60 -18.12 10.24
N PHE A 83 2.84 -18.17 9.73
CA PHE A 83 3.88 -17.17 10.01
C PHE A 83 3.43 -15.74 9.68
N TRP A 84 2.88 -15.52 8.49
CA TRP A 84 2.43 -14.18 8.09
C TRP A 84 1.21 -13.70 8.88
N SER A 85 0.32 -14.62 9.27
CA SER A 85 -0.81 -14.31 10.14
C SER A 85 -0.34 -13.88 11.53
N ASP A 86 0.60 -14.61 12.12
CA ASP A 86 1.18 -14.31 13.43
C ASP A 86 1.97 -13.00 13.42
N LEU A 87 2.69 -12.74 12.33
CA LEU A 87 3.38 -11.47 12.11
C LEU A 87 2.38 -10.31 12.02
N ALA A 88 1.30 -10.46 11.26
CA ALA A 88 0.29 -9.43 11.13
C ALA A 88 -0.43 -9.12 12.46
N ALA A 89 -0.61 -10.12 13.33
CA ALA A 89 -1.21 -9.94 14.65
C ALA A 89 -0.39 -9.06 15.60
N GLN A 90 0.92 -8.93 15.36
CA GLN A 90 1.82 -8.08 16.16
C GLN A 90 1.76 -6.60 15.75
N PHE A 91 1.16 -6.28 14.61
CA PHE A 91 1.09 -4.93 14.08
C PHE A 91 -0.34 -4.40 14.07
N SER A 92 -0.47 -3.08 14.16
CA SER A 92 -1.78 -2.44 14.14
C SER A 92 -2.37 -2.49 12.73
N PRO A 93 -3.61 -2.99 12.55
CA PRO A 93 -4.29 -2.90 11.27
C PRO A 93 -4.54 -1.42 10.92
N PRO A 94 -4.72 -1.09 9.62
CA PRO A 94 -5.13 0.25 9.25
C PRO A 94 -6.45 0.57 9.94
N GLN A 95 -6.41 1.56 10.83
CA GLN A 95 -7.58 1.99 11.56
C GLN A 95 -8.56 2.56 10.52
N ARG A 96 -9.66 1.84 10.29
CA ARG A 96 -10.82 2.37 9.56
C ARG A 96 -11.16 3.69 10.24
N THR A 97 -11.05 4.79 9.51
CA THR A 97 -11.07 6.15 10.03
C THR A 97 -12.35 6.43 10.81
N VAL A 98 -12.35 6.16 12.12
CA VAL A 98 -13.34 6.70 13.07
C VAL A 98 -12.74 7.83 13.91
N ASN A 99 -11.41 8.04 13.88
CA ASN A 99 -10.79 9.06 14.73
C ASN A 99 -10.43 10.34 13.99
N LYS A 100 -11.28 11.34 14.26
CA LYS A 100 -11.01 12.78 14.27
C LYS A 100 -9.56 13.08 14.72
N ALA A 101 -8.89 13.92 13.94
CA ALA A 101 -7.77 14.77 14.33
C ALA A 101 -6.60 14.12 15.11
N LYS A 102 -5.53 13.74 14.41
CA LYS A 102 -4.19 14.22 14.77
C LYS A 102 -3.30 14.27 13.53
N ALA A 103 -2.67 15.42 13.35
CA ALA A 103 -1.87 15.81 12.22
C ALA A 103 -0.62 14.95 12.01
N ALA A 104 -0.28 14.71 10.74
CA ALA A 104 1.00 15.11 10.16
C ALA A 104 0.87 14.97 8.64
N ALA A 105 0.71 16.09 7.95
CA ALA A 105 0.89 16.12 6.50
C ALA A 105 2.37 15.83 6.21
N PRO A 106 2.74 14.83 5.38
CA PRO A 106 4.02 14.92 4.71
C PRO A 106 3.88 16.03 3.66
N CYS A 107 4.47 17.18 3.99
CA CYS A 107 4.85 18.19 3.02
C CYS A 107 5.49 17.49 1.81
N LYS A 108 5.09 17.94 0.62
CA LYS A 108 5.65 17.58 -0.68
C LYS A 108 7.18 17.48 -0.59
N ALA A 109 7.71 16.26 -0.55
CA ALA A 109 9.09 16.00 -0.94
C ALA A 109 9.04 15.55 -2.39
N PRO A 110 9.73 16.22 -3.33
CA PRO A 110 9.85 15.70 -4.68
C PRO A 110 10.64 14.38 -4.61
N ILE A 111 10.06 13.31 -5.14
CA ILE A 111 10.77 12.05 -5.43
C ILE A 111 11.67 12.34 -6.64
N VAL A 112 12.80 13.02 -6.41
CA VAL A 112 13.95 13.04 -7.30
C VAL A 112 15.19 12.96 -6.40
N ASP A 113 16.22 12.24 -6.86
CA ASP A 113 17.52 12.03 -6.21
C ASP A 113 17.70 10.87 -5.22
N ILE A 114 17.35 9.65 -5.64
CA ILE A 114 17.99 8.42 -5.11
C ILE A 114 18.99 7.81 -6.11
N PHE A 115 19.08 8.32 -7.35
CA PHE A 115 19.94 7.74 -8.41
C PHE A 115 21.07 8.66 -8.93
N ALA A 116 21.52 9.63 -8.15
CA ALA A 116 22.59 10.57 -8.56
C ALA A 116 23.93 10.36 -7.83
N HIS A 117 24.24 9.15 -7.31
CA HIS A 117 25.50 8.88 -6.61
C HIS A 117 26.37 7.75 -7.18
N PHE A 118 26.05 7.27 -8.39
CA PHE A 118 26.90 6.32 -9.12
C PHE A 118 27.15 6.82 -10.55
N ALA A 119 27.90 7.91 -10.68
CA ALA A 119 28.62 8.25 -11.91
C ALA A 119 29.53 9.47 -11.68
N ALA A 120 30.77 9.23 -11.27
CA ALA A 120 31.91 10.09 -11.61
C ALA A 120 33.21 9.30 -11.38
N PRO A 121 34.25 9.58 -12.18
CA PRO A 121 35.15 8.62 -12.81
C PRO A 121 36.21 7.98 -11.91
#